data_AF-A0A0S4U643-F1
#
_entry.id   AF-A0A0S4U643-F1
#
_cell.length_a   1.000
_cell.length_b   1.000
_cell.length_c   1.000
_cell.angle_alpha   90.00
_cell.angle_beta   90.00
_cell.angle_gamma   90.00
#
_symmetry.space_group_name_H-M   'P 1'
#
loop_
_entity.id
_entity.type
_entity.pdbx_description
1 polymer ?
#
loop_
_entity_poly.entity_id
_entity_poly.type
_entity_poly.pdbx_seq_one_letter_code
_entity_poly.pdbx_strand_id
1 'polypeptide(L)'
;MQAYESREVRTRGQFTVNDVALKAYEIFAPGRDDDVRPEPSAFASHLRDAGDLFRSGSEQFGHGAGFVIAHYARDGNYLLASRWCGLNMLRHRVFTFAWKDSPAAIELAPLSMPDIIACVWELEVIKFERDQWVRTAMRDASGAPGAEALERYLGAAFAGAV
;
A
#
# COMPACT_ATOMS: atom_id res chain seq x y z
N MET A 1 -8.51 22.79 -13.43
CA MET A 1 -7.11 22.36 -13.26
C MET A 1 -6.62 22.97 -11.96
N GLN A 2 -6.15 22.16 -11.02
CA GLN A 2 -5.66 22.63 -9.72
C GLN A 2 -4.14 22.76 -9.78
N ALA A 3 -3.59 23.81 -9.17
CA ALA A 3 -2.14 23.96 -9.01
C ALA A 3 -1.58 22.82 -8.13
N TYR A 4 -0.38 22.37 -8.45
CA TYR A 4 0.31 21.39 -7.61
C TYR A 4 0.51 21.97 -6.19
N GLU A 5 0.22 21.15 -5.19
CA GLU A 5 0.46 21.44 -3.78
C GLU A 5 0.98 20.16 -3.13
N SER A 6 1.97 20.27 -2.26
CA SER A 6 2.59 19.11 -1.61
C SER A 6 1.58 18.37 -0.73
N ARG A 7 1.73 17.05 -0.62
CA ARG A 7 0.93 16.19 0.26
C ARG A 7 1.80 15.61 1.35
N GLU A 8 1.27 15.57 2.58
CA GLU A 8 1.95 14.92 3.69
C GLU A 8 1.79 13.41 3.58
N VAL A 9 2.89 12.67 3.74
CA VAL A 9 2.92 11.22 3.89
C VAL A 9 3.28 10.84 5.30
N ARG A 10 2.41 10.05 5.94
CA ARG A 10 2.63 9.46 7.27
C ARG A 10 2.73 7.95 7.16
N THR A 11 3.58 7.35 7.99
CA THR A 11 3.59 5.88 8.16
C THR A 11 2.73 5.49 9.35
N ARG A 12 1.95 4.42 9.20
CA ARG A 12 1.09 3.86 10.26
C ARG A 12 1.55 2.48 10.72
N GLY A 13 2.83 2.17 10.52
CA GLY A 13 3.40 0.88 10.88
C GLY A 13 3.07 -0.21 9.87
N GLN A 14 2.88 -1.44 10.38
CA GLN A 14 2.69 -2.63 9.57
C GLN A 14 1.53 -3.46 10.09
N PHE A 15 0.90 -4.21 9.19
CA PHE A 15 -0.08 -5.22 9.53
C PHE A 15 0.00 -6.38 8.53
N THR A 16 -0.59 -7.52 8.90
CA THR A 16 -0.52 -8.73 8.08
C THR A 16 -1.88 -9.05 7.49
N VAL A 17 -1.90 -9.42 6.21
CA VAL A 17 -3.05 -9.97 5.50
C VAL A 17 -2.66 -11.34 4.97
N ASN A 18 -3.28 -12.40 5.49
CA ASN A 18 -2.85 -13.79 5.26
C ASN A 18 -1.37 -13.96 5.64
N ASP A 19 -0.52 -14.35 4.70
CA ASP A 19 0.93 -14.52 4.90
C ASP A 19 1.75 -13.34 4.35
N VAL A 20 1.10 -12.19 4.10
CA VAL A 20 1.73 -11.01 3.51
C VAL A 20 1.79 -9.88 4.55
N ALA A 21 3.01 -9.49 4.92
CA ALA A 21 3.28 -8.30 5.72
C ALA A 21 3.15 -7.04 4.85
N LEU A 22 2.35 -6.08 5.30
CA LEU A 22 2.07 -4.84 4.58
C LEU A 22 2.50 -3.63 5.41
N LYS A 23 3.35 -2.78 4.82
CA LYS A 23 3.58 -1.42 5.33
C LYS A 23 2.38 -0.53 5.02
N ALA A 24 2.00 0.31 5.96
CA ALA A 24 0.87 1.23 5.81
C ALA A 24 1.34 2.68 5.69
N TYR A 25 0.92 3.33 4.61
CA TYR A 25 1.12 4.76 4.37
C TYR A 25 -0.22 5.48 4.30
N GLU A 26 -0.22 6.72 4.76
CA GLU A 26 -1.33 7.66 4.58
C GLU A 26 -0.81 8.88 3.81
N ILE A 27 -1.54 9.33 2.79
CA ILE A 27 -1.25 10.56 2.05
C ILE A 27 -2.41 11.52 2.22
N PHE A 28 -2.13 12.78 2.54
CA PHE A 28 -3.16 13.77 2.82
C PHE A 28 -3.11 14.92 1.83
N ALA A 29 -4.25 15.19 1.18
CA ALA A 29 -4.46 16.51 0.61
C ALA A 29 -4.51 17.57 1.73
N PRO A 30 -4.03 18.79 1.47
CA PRO A 30 -4.18 19.91 2.39
C PRO A 30 -5.63 20.06 2.89
N GLY A 31 -5.80 20.11 4.21
CA GLY A 31 -7.12 20.20 4.86
C GLY A 31 -7.92 18.90 4.96
N ARG A 32 -7.33 17.73 4.60
CA ARG A 32 -7.96 16.40 4.72
C ARG A 32 -7.36 15.54 5.83
N ASP A 33 -6.70 16.16 6.81
CA ASP A 33 -6.25 15.47 8.04
C ASP A 33 -7.45 15.26 8.97
N ASP A 34 -8.34 14.34 8.58
CA ASP A 34 -9.53 14.00 9.34
C ASP A 34 -9.10 13.27 10.64
N ASP A 35 -9.62 13.68 11.81
CA ASP A 35 -9.27 13.07 13.11
C ASP A 35 -9.74 11.60 13.22
N VAL A 36 -10.79 11.24 12.48
CA VAL A 36 -11.34 9.88 12.45
C VAL A 36 -10.70 9.12 11.29
N ARG A 37 -9.72 8.28 11.60
CA ARG A 37 -8.99 7.43 10.64
C ARG A 37 -9.13 5.96 11.04
N PRO A 38 -9.23 5.03 10.09
CA PRO A 38 -9.34 3.64 10.46
C PRO A 38 -7.96 3.20 10.89
N GLU A 39 -7.89 2.26 11.83
CA GLU A 39 -6.64 1.55 11.98
C GLU A 39 -6.33 0.83 10.67
N PRO A 40 -5.08 0.80 10.19
CA PRO A 40 -4.75 0.15 8.91
C PRO A 40 -5.25 -1.30 8.82
N SER A 41 -5.32 -1.99 9.96
CA SER A 41 -5.86 -3.35 10.06
C SER A 41 -7.35 -3.46 9.74
N ALA A 42 -8.12 -2.38 9.77
CA ALA A 42 -9.53 -2.37 9.35
C ALA A 42 -9.68 -2.64 7.84
N PHE A 43 -8.66 -2.35 7.03
CA PHE A 43 -8.64 -2.74 5.62
C PHE A 43 -8.38 -4.24 5.43
N ALA A 44 -7.82 -4.93 6.44
CA ALA A 44 -7.34 -6.29 6.29
C ALA A 44 -8.44 -7.29 5.88
N SER A 45 -9.67 -7.15 6.40
CA SER A 45 -10.79 -8.02 5.99
C SER A 45 -11.10 -7.88 4.51
N HIS A 46 -11.27 -6.66 4.03
CA HIS A 46 -11.54 -6.39 2.62
C HIS A 46 -10.39 -6.81 1.70
N LEU A 47 -9.13 -6.65 2.15
CA LEU A 47 -7.96 -7.08 1.40
C LEU A 47 -7.83 -8.61 1.32
N ARG A 48 -8.31 -9.35 2.34
CA ARG A 48 -8.46 -10.82 2.25
C ARG A 48 -9.48 -11.20 1.17
N ASP A 49 -10.62 -10.50 1.14
CA ASP A 49 -11.72 -10.76 0.21
C ASP A 49 -11.41 -10.31 -1.23
N ALA A 50 -10.46 -9.39 -1.41
CA ALA A 50 -9.92 -9.01 -2.72
C ALA A 50 -9.22 -10.17 -3.47
N GLY A 51 -9.24 -11.39 -2.89
CA GLY A 51 -9.06 -12.67 -3.56
C GLY A 51 -7.65 -12.83 -4.10
N ASP A 52 -7.40 -12.40 -5.32
CA ASP A 52 -6.19 -12.75 -6.05
C ASP A 52 -4.97 -11.89 -5.72
N LEU A 53 -5.14 -10.76 -5.03
CA LEU A 53 -4.01 -9.89 -4.69
C LEU A 53 -3.15 -10.47 -3.54
N PHE A 54 -3.81 -11.06 -2.54
CA PHE A 54 -3.17 -11.56 -1.31
C PHE A 54 -3.47 -13.04 -1.00
N ARG A 55 -4.00 -13.83 -1.94
CA ARG A 55 -4.13 -15.29 -1.78
C ARG A 55 -2.76 -15.95 -1.58
N SER A 56 -2.70 -16.89 -0.64
CA SER A 56 -1.52 -17.69 -0.27
C SER A 56 -1.38 -18.98 -1.10
N GLY A 57 -2.06 -19.11 -2.25
CA GLY A 57 -2.15 -20.38 -2.99
C GLY A 57 -1.42 -20.46 -4.34
N SER A 58 -0.82 -19.38 -4.84
CA SER A 58 -0.12 -19.37 -6.14
C SER A 58 1.41 -19.28 -5.98
N GLU A 59 1.93 -19.87 -4.90
CA GLU A 59 3.28 -19.69 -4.33
C GLU A 59 4.40 -20.28 -5.19
N GLN A 60 4.61 -19.74 -6.38
CA GLN A 60 5.92 -19.81 -7.03
C GLN A 60 6.60 -18.44 -7.12
N PHE A 61 5.88 -17.36 -6.81
CA PHE A 61 6.35 -15.99 -7.00
C PHE A 61 6.02 -15.03 -5.87
N GLY A 62 5.34 -15.44 -4.79
CA GLY A 62 5.01 -14.54 -3.67
C GLY A 62 6.18 -14.40 -2.69
N HIS A 63 6.48 -13.19 -2.24
CA HIS A 63 7.60 -12.93 -1.30
C HIS A 63 7.15 -12.45 0.09
N GLY A 64 5.89 -12.70 0.45
CA GLY A 64 5.34 -12.38 1.78
C GLY A 64 5.35 -10.89 2.16
N ALA A 65 5.59 -9.96 1.23
CA ALA A 65 5.67 -8.55 1.55
C ALA A 65 5.02 -7.62 0.50
N GLY A 66 4.55 -6.48 0.99
CA GLY A 66 3.90 -5.45 0.19
C GLY A 66 3.68 -4.16 0.99
N PHE A 67 2.81 -3.32 0.48
CA PHE A 67 2.43 -2.06 1.12
C PHE A 67 1.05 -1.60 0.67
N VAL A 68 0.43 -0.75 1.48
CA VAL A 68 -0.81 -0.05 1.17
C VAL A 68 -0.64 1.45 1.34
N ILE A 69 -1.33 2.22 0.51
CA ILE A 69 -1.41 3.67 0.61
C ILE A 69 -2.88 4.05 0.74
N ALA A 70 -3.27 4.61 1.88
CA ALA A 70 -4.57 5.27 2.05
C ALA A 70 -4.40 6.75 1.69
N HIS A 71 -4.95 7.15 0.56
CA HIS A 71 -4.86 8.51 0.06
C HIS A 71 -6.17 9.25 0.29
N TYR A 72 -6.12 10.26 1.15
CA TYR A 72 -7.21 11.18 1.45
C TYR A 72 -7.10 12.39 0.52
N ALA A 73 -7.54 12.22 -0.72
CA ALA A 73 -7.49 13.24 -1.76
C ALA A 73 -8.70 14.18 -1.69
N ARG A 74 -8.66 15.34 -2.35
CA ARG A 74 -9.76 16.32 -2.28
C ARG A 74 -11.08 15.81 -2.84
N ASP A 75 -11.01 14.92 -3.82
CA ASP A 75 -12.12 14.35 -4.58
C ASP A 75 -12.56 12.96 -4.11
N GLY A 76 -11.87 12.39 -3.12
CA GLY A 76 -12.24 11.10 -2.56
C GLY A 76 -11.14 10.46 -1.74
N ASN A 77 -11.44 9.26 -1.23
CA ASN A 77 -10.46 8.45 -0.52
C ASN A 77 -10.15 7.20 -1.34
N TYR A 78 -8.86 6.91 -1.50
CA TYR A 78 -8.37 5.82 -2.33
C TYR A 78 -7.46 4.91 -1.51
N LEU A 79 -7.63 3.60 -1.65
CA LEU A 79 -6.72 2.61 -1.09
C LEU A 79 -5.98 1.93 -2.24
N LEU A 80 -4.68 2.13 -2.29
CA LEU A 80 -3.78 1.45 -3.21
C LEU A 80 -3.17 0.27 -2.47
N ALA A 81 -3.35 -0.94 -2.97
CA ALA A 81 -2.81 -2.15 -2.36
C ALA A 81 -1.80 -2.79 -3.32
N SER A 82 -0.57 -3.00 -2.83
CA SER A 82 0.55 -3.47 -3.63
C SER A 82 1.26 -4.65 -2.98
N ARG A 83 1.59 -5.69 -3.76
CA ARG A 83 2.32 -6.89 -3.32
C ARG A 83 3.46 -7.20 -4.27
N TRP A 84 4.65 -7.44 -3.73
CA TRP A 84 5.79 -7.89 -4.53
C TRP A 84 5.61 -9.35 -4.97
N CYS A 85 5.90 -9.61 -6.25
CA CYS A 85 5.95 -10.96 -6.78
C CYS A 85 7.06 -11.14 -7.83
N GLY A 86 7.57 -12.36 -7.96
CA GLY A 86 8.59 -12.71 -8.96
C GLY A 86 9.90 -11.95 -8.81
N LEU A 87 10.12 -11.31 -7.65
CA LEU A 87 11.21 -10.37 -7.32
C LEU A 87 11.19 -9.06 -8.10
N ASN A 88 10.65 -9.03 -9.31
CA ASN A 88 10.74 -7.90 -10.23
C ASN A 88 9.38 -7.26 -10.57
N MET A 89 8.27 -7.82 -10.08
CA MET A 89 6.93 -7.36 -10.41
C MET A 89 6.18 -6.89 -9.16
N LEU A 90 5.33 -5.89 -9.35
CA LEU A 90 4.40 -5.40 -8.33
C LEU A 90 2.98 -5.70 -8.79
N ARG A 91 2.26 -6.56 -8.06
CA ARG A 91 0.80 -6.68 -8.21
C ARG A 91 0.16 -5.51 -7.51
N HIS A 92 -0.83 -4.90 -8.15
CA HIS A 92 -1.39 -3.64 -7.70
C HIS A 92 -2.89 -3.61 -7.94
N ARG A 93 -3.64 -3.01 -7.02
CA ARG A 93 -5.07 -2.71 -7.20
C ARG A 93 -5.44 -1.45 -6.44
N VAL A 94 -6.30 -0.64 -7.06
CA VAL A 94 -6.83 0.59 -6.47
C VAL A 94 -8.30 0.39 -6.12
N PHE A 95 -8.66 0.88 -4.94
CA PHE A 95 -10.03 0.90 -4.44
C PHE A 95 -10.40 2.33 -4.07
N THR A 96 -11.68 2.69 -4.20
CA THR A 96 -12.23 3.79 -3.42
C THR A 96 -12.65 3.26 -2.05
N PHE A 97 -12.59 4.10 -1.02
CA PHE A 97 -13.14 3.74 0.28
C PHE A 97 -13.98 4.83 0.93
N ALA A 98 -14.96 4.40 1.70
CA ALA A 98 -15.86 5.30 2.41
C ALA A 98 -16.11 4.81 3.83
N TRP A 99 -16.43 5.76 4.70
CA TRP A 99 -16.84 5.53 6.07
C TRP A 99 -18.28 5.02 6.11
N LYS A 100 -18.54 3.98 6.90
CA LYS A 100 -19.89 3.68 7.39
C LYS A 100 -20.09 4.33 8.75
N ASP A 101 -21.26 4.12 9.35
CA ASP A 101 -21.68 4.67 10.65
C ASP A 101 -20.76 4.32 11.84
N SER A 102 -19.68 3.54 11.61
CA SER A 102 -18.60 3.28 12.56
C SER A 102 -17.23 3.31 11.85
N PRO A 103 -16.18 3.87 12.47
CA PRO A 103 -14.81 3.89 11.90
C PRO A 103 -14.23 2.50 11.60
N ALA A 104 -14.73 1.47 12.29
CA ALA A 104 -14.32 0.08 12.07
C ALA A 104 -14.99 -0.55 10.83
N ALA A 105 -16.00 0.11 10.26
CA ALA A 105 -16.75 -0.35 9.10
C ALA A 105 -16.42 0.56 7.92
N ILE A 106 -15.37 0.20 7.18
CA ILE A 106 -15.04 0.83 5.91
C ILE A 106 -15.76 0.06 4.81
N GLU A 107 -16.14 0.71 3.73
CA GLU A 107 -16.50 0.06 2.47
C GLU A 107 -15.36 0.20 1.46
N LEU A 108 -14.91 -0.90 0.86
CA LEU A 108 -14.02 -0.86 -0.30
C LEU A 108 -14.77 -1.22 -1.57
N ALA A 109 -14.60 -0.41 -2.62
CA ALA A 109 -15.06 -0.73 -3.97
C ALA A 109 -13.88 -0.60 -4.94
N PRO A 110 -13.72 -1.52 -5.92
CA PRO A 110 -12.72 -1.35 -6.97
C PRO A 110 -12.87 0.00 -7.66
N LEU A 111 -11.75 0.65 -8.00
CA LEU A 111 -11.79 1.89 -8.76
C LEU A 111 -12.47 1.64 -10.12
N SER A 112 -13.43 2.50 -10.49
CA SER A 112 -14.20 2.35 -11.73
C SER A 112 -13.36 2.54 -13.00
N MET A 113 -12.22 3.21 -12.90
CA MET A 113 -11.21 3.40 -13.96
C MET A 113 -9.98 2.53 -13.64
N PRO A 114 -9.97 1.26 -14.07
CA PRO A 114 -8.93 0.29 -13.67
C PRO A 114 -7.55 0.55 -14.30
N ASP A 115 -7.46 1.45 -15.28
CA ASP A 115 -6.23 1.89 -15.93
C ASP A 115 -5.49 2.99 -15.14
N ILE A 116 -6.15 3.61 -14.15
CA ILE A 116 -5.50 4.53 -13.20
C ILE A 116 -4.83 3.69 -12.10
N ILE A 117 -3.50 3.74 -12.08
CA ILE A 117 -2.70 2.99 -11.09
C ILE A 117 -2.20 3.86 -9.93
N ALA A 118 -1.92 5.14 -10.17
CA ALA A 118 -1.40 6.07 -9.17
C ALA A 118 -1.43 7.51 -9.71
N CYS A 119 -1.51 8.47 -8.80
CA CYS A 119 -1.19 9.87 -9.04
C CYS A 119 0.27 10.18 -8.69
N VAL A 120 0.73 11.39 -9.02
CA VAL A 120 2.12 11.82 -8.84
C VAL A 120 2.62 11.74 -7.40
N TRP A 121 1.76 11.97 -6.41
CA TRP A 121 2.14 11.90 -4.99
C TRP A 121 2.32 10.46 -4.51
N GLU A 122 1.45 9.54 -4.95
CA GLU A 122 1.57 8.11 -4.64
C GLU A 122 2.79 7.50 -5.33
N LEU A 123 3.17 7.99 -6.51
CA LEU A 123 4.34 7.53 -7.26
C LEU A 123 5.65 7.75 -6.49
N GLU A 124 5.78 8.78 -5.65
CA GLU A 124 6.98 8.95 -4.83
C GLU A 124 7.10 7.89 -3.73
N VAL A 125 5.97 7.49 -3.13
CA VAL A 125 5.95 6.38 -2.16
C VAL A 125 6.25 5.05 -2.87
N ILE A 126 5.62 4.80 -4.02
CA ILE A 126 5.88 3.59 -4.84
C ILE A 126 7.35 3.53 -5.28
N LYS A 127 7.94 4.66 -5.66
CA LYS A 127 9.36 4.77 -6.00
C LYS A 127 10.25 4.43 -4.80
N PHE A 128 9.96 4.98 -3.62
CA PHE A 128 10.67 4.63 -2.39
C PHE A 128 10.61 3.11 -2.13
N GLU A 129 9.42 2.52 -2.21
CA GLU A 129 9.21 1.10 -1.98
C GLU A 129 9.99 0.23 -2.97
N ARG A 130 9.96 0.59 -4.25
CA ARG A 130 10.77 -0.05 -5.30
C ARG A 130 12.26 0.04 -5.01
N ASP A 131 12.74 1.21 -4.61
CA ASP A 131 14.16 1.42 -4.33
C ASP A 131 14.62 0.63 -3.12
N GLN A 132 13.80 0.56 -2.06
CA GLN A 132 14.10 -0.28 -0.90
C GLN A 132 14.10 -1.75 -1.29
N TRP A 133 13.07 -2.23 -2.01
CA TRP A 133 12.99 -3.61 -2.46
C TRP A 133 14.24 -4.05 -3.24
N VAL A 134 14.70 -3.22 -4.17
CA VAL A 134 15.92 -3.50 -4.96
C VAL A 134 17.17 -3.47 -4.09
N ARG A 135 17.27 -2.52 -3.15
CA ARG A 135 18.43 -2.38 -2.27
C ARG A 135 18.52 -3.46 -1.19
N THR A 136 17.42 -4.12 -0.85
CA THR A 136 17.36 -5.10 0.24
C THR A 136 16.98 -6.47 -0.31
N ALA A 137 15.71 -6.69 -0.66
CA ALA A 137 15.14 -7.98 -1.01
C ALA A 137 15.73 -8.61 -2.29
N MET A 138 16.20 -7.80 -3.25
CA MET A 138 16.81 -8.29 -4.51
C MET A 138 18.34 -8.43 -4.46
N ARG A 139 19.00 -8.20 -3.32
CA ARG A 139 20.47 -8.28 -3.26
C ARG A 139 21.03 -9.69 -3.45
N ASP A 140 20.25 -10.71 -3.10
CA ASP A 140 20.71 -12.09 -3.12
C ASP A 140 20.34 -12.76 -4.46
N ALA A 141 21.29 -13.48 -5.08
CA ALA A 141 21.09 -14.16 -6.35
C ALA A 141 20.27 -15.47 -6.24
N SER A 142 19.68 -15.75 -5.07
CA SER A 142 18.99 -17.00 -4.72
C SER A 142 17.59 -17.16 -5.34
N GLY A 143 17.10 -16.18 -6.10
CA GLY A 143 15.77 -16.22 -6.72
C GLY A 143 14.60 -15.98 -5.73
N ALA A 144 14.89 -15.82 -4.44
CA ALA A 144 13.95 -15.37 -3.40
C ALA A 144 14.70 -14.59 -2.31
N PRO A 145 14.07 -13.58 -1.66
CA PRO A 145 14.69 -12.83 -0.57
C PRO A 145 14.87 -13.72 0.67
N GLY A 146 16.04 -13.65 1.31
CA GLY A 146 16.21 -14.21 2.65
C GLY A 146 15.40 -13.45 3.71
N ALA A 147 15.13 -14.08 4.86
CA ALA A 147 14.36 -13.48 5.95
C ALA A 147 14.93 -12.14 6.43
N GLU A 148 16.25 -12.04 6.57
CA GLU A 148 16.92 -10.80 6.98
C GLU A 148 16.79 -9.69 5.92
N ALA A 149 16.83 -10.03 4.63
CA ALA A 149 16.61 -9.07 3.55
C ALA A 149 15.18 -8.53 3.56
N LEU A 150 14.21 -9.40 3.83
CA LEU A 150 12.81 -9.04 3.97
C LEU A 150 12.56 -8.18 5.20
N GLU A 151 13.18 -8.50 6.33
CA GLU A 151 13.12 -7.69 7.55
C GLU A 151 13.66 -6.28 7.31
N ARG A 152 14.82 -6.15 6.63
CA ARG A 152 15.37 -4.84 6.24
C ARG A 152 14.42 -4.05 5.34
N TYR A 153 13.76 -4.71 4.38
CA TYR A 153 12.76 -4.06 3.53
C TYR A 153 11.56 -3.54 4.34
N LEU A 154 11.02 -4.38 5.24
CA LEU A 154 9.87 -4.05 6.06
C LEU A 154 10.20 -2.97 7.10
N GLY A 155 11.44 -2.92 7.60
CA GLY A 155 11.90 -1.90 8.53
C GLY A 155 12.07 -0.50 7.92
N ALA A 156 12.12 -0.37 6.59
CA ALA A 156 12.24 0.91 5.91
C ALA A 156 10.86 1.49 5.54
N ALA A 157 10.63 2.75 5.88
CA ALA A 157 9.39 3.46 5.56
C ALA A 157 9.65 4.90 5.06
N PHE A 158 8.83 5.35 4.12
CA PHE A 158 8.78 6.74 3.70
C PHE A 158 7.91 7.56 4.67
N ALA A 159 8.35 8.77 4.99
CA ALA A 159 7.56 9.79 5.66
C ALA A 159 8.08 11.18 5.23
N GLY A 160 7.19 12.16 5.13
CA GLY A 160 7.53 13.52 4.70
C GLY A 160 6.58 14.05 3.62
N ALA A 161 6.95 15.15 2.99
CA ALA A 161 6.16 15.76 1.93
C ALA A 161 6.50 15.18 0.55
N VAL A 162 5.48 15.02 -0.30
CA VAL A 162 5.57 14.62 -1.72
C VAL A 162 4.83 15.59 -2.61
#